data_AF-A0A932KXD4-F1
#
_entry.id   AF-A0A932KXD4-F1
#
_cell.length_a   1.000
_cell.length_b   1.000
_cell.length_c   1.000
_cell.angle_alpha   90.00
_cell.angle_beta   90.00
_cell.angle_gamma   90.00
#
_symmetry.space_group_name_H-M   'P 1'
#
loop_
_entity.id
_entity.type
_entity.pdbx_description
1 polymer ?
#
loop_
_entity_poly.entity_id
_entity_poly.type
_entity_poly.pdbx_seq_one_letter_code
_entity_poly.pdbx_strand_id
1 'polypeptide(L)'
;MFTSIFPTNRFSDYSTAHEGRGVGNLNGLVRQSQNVLFSATSVFPFHISPDLLIIDENKVSIIHKRLGGAVQLHSVFVEDISDVTVQKNLILSTLKITDSTNPRFPVVHSVEKLKPSDAFSSRRIIQGLMCLKRTGVDLSNVNIKELTQKLDVLGKAKGAE
;
A
#
# COMPACT_ATOMS: atom_id res chain seq x y z
N MET A 1 -44.93 22.53 3.03
CA MET A 1 -44.11 22.73 1.81
C MET A 1 -42.74 23.21 2.24
N PHE A 2 -41.68 22.48 1.88
CA PHE A 2 -40.49 22.94 1.16
C PHE A 2 -39.52 21.75 1.08
N THR A 3 -39.28 21.31 -0.14
CA THR A 3 -38.54 20.10 -0.53
C THR A 3 -37.04 20.37 -0.62
N SER A 4 -36.25 19.35 -0.31
CA SER A 4 -34.80 19.27 -0.43
C SER A 4 -34.32 19.43 -1.88
N ILE A 5 -33.14 20.05 -2.05
CA ILE A 5 -32.39 20.06 -3.30
C ILE A 5 -30.98 19.54 -2.99
N PHE A 6 -30.79 18.24 -3.16
CA PHE A 6 -29.47 17.66 -3.43
C PHE A 6 -29.36 17.48 -4.95
N PRO A 7 -28.27 17.91 -5.61
CA PRO A 7 -28.12 17.70 -7.04
C PRO A 7 -27.87 16.21 -7.34
N THR A 8 -28.66 15.69 -8.28
CA THR A 8 -28.63 14.31 -8.75
C THR A 8 -27.44 14.01 -9.66
N ASN A 9 -27.01 12.75 -9.57
CA ASN A 9 -25.87 12.10 -10.17
C ASN A 9 -25.82 12.25 -11.71
N ARG A 10 -24.78 12.89 -12.24
CA ARG A 10 -24.57 13.15 -13.69
C ARG A 10 -23.51 12.23 -14.33
N PHE A 11 -23.50 10.95 -13.95
CA PHE A 11 -22.53 9.95 -14.44
C PHE A 11 -23.18 8.75 -15.18
N SER A 12 -24.46 8.86 -15.58
CA SER A 12 -25.21 7.75 -16.20
C SER A 12 -25.08 7.64 -17.73
N ASP A 13 -24.52 8.63 -18.42
CA ASP A 13 -24.74 8.76 -19.88
C ASP A 13 -23.53 8.37 -20.77
N TYR A 14 -22.47 7.78 -20.20
CA TYR A 14 -21.28 7.35 -20.97
C TYR A 14 -21.27 5.87 -21.38
N SER A 15 -22.36 5.12 -21.17
CA SER A 15 -22.37 3.66 -21.28
C SER A 15 -22.74 3.09 -22.68
N THR A 16 -22.50 3.79 -23.79
CA THR A 16 -22.76 3.22 -25.13
C THR A 16 -21.72 3.60 -26.18
N ALA A 17 -20.45 3.23 -25.98
CA ALA A 17 -19.52 2.89 -27.07
C ALA A 17 -18.21 2.37 -26.47
N HIS A 18 -17.72 1.22 -26.97
CA HIS A 18 -16.48 0.53 -26.57
C HIS A 18 -16.57 -0.48 -25.42
N GLU A 19 -17.58 -1.37 -25.45
CA GLU A 19 -17.42 -2.71 -24.88
C GLU A 19 -16.49 -3.55 -25.77
N GLY A 20 -15.45 -4.14 -25.18
CA GLY A 20 -14.71 -5.20 -25.86
C GLY A 20 -13.37 -5.61 -25.24
N ARG A 21 -12.59 -4.69 -24.65
CA ARG A 21 -11.25 -5.04 -24.09
C ARG A 21 -10.81 -4.28 -22.83
N GLY A 22 -11.38 -3.11 -22.52
CA GLY A 22 -10.93 -2.28 -21.39
C GLY A 22 -11.55 -2.63 -20.03
N VAL A 23 -12.83 -3.00 -20.01
CA VAL A 23 -13.61 -3.17 -18.76
C VAL A 23 -13.17 -4.40 -17.95
N GLY A 24 -12.77 -5.48 -18.63
CA GLY A 24 -12.23 -6.68 -17.96
C GLY A 24 -10.93 -6.43 -17.20
N ASN A 25 -10.05 -5.59 -17.74
CA ASN A 25 -8.78 -5.22 -17.10
C ASN A 25 -9.01 -4.24 -15.93
N LEU A 26 -9.90 -3.26 -16.11
CA LEU A 26 -10.30 -2.31 -15.07
C LEU A 26 -10.87 -3.01 -13.82
N ASN A 27 -11.75 -3.99 -14.00
CA ASN A 27 -12.33 -4.75 -12.89
C ASN A 27 -11.28 -5.59 -12.14
N GLY A 28 -10.28 -6.11 -12.86
CA GLY A 28 -9.12 -6.78 -12.26
C GLY A 28 -8.30 -5.83 -11.39
N LEU A 29 -7.98 -4.63 -11.91
CA LEU A 29 -7.23 -3.60 -11.18
C LEU A 29 -7.98 -3.09 -9.94
N VAL A 30 -9.29 -2.90 -10.03
CA VAL A 30 -10.14 -2.49 -8.90
C VAL A 30 -10.13 -3.56 -7.80
N ARG A 31 -10.29 -4.84 -8.15
CA ARG A 31 -10.23 -5.94 -7.17
C ARG A 31 -8.86 -6.04 -6.50
N GLN A 32 -7.77 -5.96 -7.27
CA GLN A 32 -6.41 -5.98 -6.73
C GLN A 32 -6.12 -4.78 -5.82
N SER A 33 -6.66 -3.60 -6.13
CA SER A 33 -6.54 -2.42 -5.27
C SER A 33 -7.36 -2.50 -3.97
N GLN A 34 -8.26 -3.47 -3.82
CA GLN A 34 -9.04 -3.69 -2.60
C GLN A 34 -8.48 -4.82 -1.72
N ASN A 35 -7.52 -5.58 -2.24
CA ASN A 35 -6.90 -6.70 -1.53
C ASN A 35 -5.79 -6.21 -0.60
N VAL A 36 -6.16 -5.91 0.64
CA VAL A 36 -5.21 -5.57 1.70
C VAL A 36 -4.45 -6.83 2.14
N LEU A 37 -3.14 -6.86 1.89
CA LEU A 37 -2.24 -7.95 2.25
C LEU A 37 -1.76 -7.83 3.70
N PHE A 38 -1.55 -6.59 4.16
CA PHE A 38 -1.07 -6.29 5.50
C PHE A 38 -1.47 -4.88 5.93
N SER A 39 -1.68 -4.69 7.23
CA SER A 39 -1.94 -3.39 7.82
C SER A 39 -1.27 -3.29 9.19
N ALA A 40 -0.69 -2.13 9.48
CA ALA A 40 -0.05 -1.86 10.77
C ALA A 40 -0.26 -0.42 11.21
N THR A 41 -0.26 -0.22 12.52
CA THR A 41 -0.43 1.09 13.14
C THR A 41 0.74 1.41 14.06
N SER A 42 1.17 2.66 14.08
CA SER A 42 2.15 3.13 15.06
C SER A 42 1.62 2.98 16.50
N VAL A 43 2.53 2.70 17.44
CA VAL A 43 2.20 2.33 18.83
C VAL A 43 2.05 3.57 19.73
N PHE A 44 1.02 3.57 20.59
CA PHE A 44 0.73 4.52 21.68
C PHE A 44 1.58 4.18 22.95
N PRO A 45 2.08 5.13 23.80
CA PRO A 45 1.44 6.37 24.26
C PRO A 45 1.95 7.71 23.70
N PHE A 46 2.94 7.71 22.81
CA PHE A 46 3.59 8.95 22.36
C PHE A 46 3.01 9.54 21.06
N HIS A 47 1.82 9.10 20.63
CA HIS A 47 1.07 9.65 19.48
C HIS A 47 -0.41 9.73 19.82
N ILE A 48 -0.94 10.95 19.89
CA ILE A 48 -2.40 11.19 20.05
C ILE A 48 -3.15 10.80 18.77
N SER A 49 -2.43 10.56 17.67
CA SER A 49 -2.97 10.14 16.38
C SER A 49 -1.99 9.16 15.73
N PRO A 50 -2.25 7.84 15.78
CA PRO A 50 -1.35 6.84 15.22
C PRO A 50 -1.39 6.86 13.70
N ASP A 51 -0.22 6.73 13.09
CA ASP A 51 -0.10 6.57 11.64
C ASP A 51 -0.54 5.16 11.23
N LEU A 52 -1.08 5.04 10.02
CA LEU A 52 -1.54 3.78 9.44
C LEU A 52 -0.73 3.44 8.20
N LEU A 53 -0.21 2.23 8.16
CA LEU A 53 0.44 1.62 7.01
C LEU A 53 -0.49 0.55 6.44
N ILE A 54 -0.78 0.61 5.15
CA ILE A 54 -1.58 -0.38 4.43
C ILE A 54 -0.77 -0.86 3.22
N ILE A 55 -0.65 -2.17 3.06
CA ILE A 55 0.06 -2.79 1.94
C ILE A 55 -0.95 -3.60 1.14
N ASP A 56 -1.08 -3.26 -0.13
CA ASP A 56 -1.96 -3.89 -1.10
C ASP A 56 -1.09 -4.52 -2.20
N GLU A 57 -1.68 -5.29 -3.12
CA GLU A 57 -0.91 -5.95 -4.20
C GLU A 57 -0.17 -4.97 -5.13
N ASN A 58 -0.67 -3.73 -5.26
CA ASN A 58 -0.18 -2.76 -6.22
C ASN A 58 0.53 -1.56 -5.58
N LYS A 59 0.25 -1.24 -4.32
CA LYS A 59 0.74 -0.02 -3.67
C LYS A 59 0.93 -0.20 -2.18
N VAL A 60 1.73 0.69 -1.62
CA VAL A 60 1.86 0.89 -0.18
C VAL A 60 1.30 2.26 0.17
N SER A 61 0.35 2.32 1.09
CA SER A 61 -0.28 3.56 1.54
C SER A 61 0.12 3.87 2.98
N ILE A 62 0.53 5.11 3.22
CA ILE A 62 0.90 5.66 4.51
C ILE A 62 -0.05 6.81 4.82
N ILE A 63 -0.73 6.72 5.95
CA ILE A 63 -1.67 7.75 6.43
C ILE A 63 -1.10 8.35 7.70
N HIS A 64 -0.60 9.58 7.59
CA HIS A 64 -0.18 10.36 8.75
C HIS A 64 -1.35 11.15 9.31
N LYS A 65 -1.66 10.94 10.58
CA LYS A 65 -2.68 11.70 11.29
C LYS A 65 -2.00 12.71 12.20
N ARG A 66 -2.29 13.99 12.02
CA ARG A 66 -1.74 15.08 12.85
C ARG A 66 -2.77 15.54 13.87
N LEU A 67 -2.28 16.07 14.99
CA LEU A 67 -3.12 16.67 16.00
C LEU A 67 -3.91 17.84 15.40
N GLY A 68 -5.23 17.89 15.61
CA GLY A 68 -6.11 18.87 14.96
C GLY A 68 -6.87 18.36 13.73
N GLY A 69 -6.78 17.07 13.42
CA GLY A 69 -7.63 16.42 12.40
C GLY A 69 -7.07 16.47 10.97
N ALA A 70 -5.90 17.08 10.75
CA ALA A 70 -5.23 17.04 9.47
C ALA A 70 -4.74 15.61 9.17
N VAL A 71 -5.02 15.14 7.95
CA VAL A 71 -4.64 13.81 7.45
C VAL A 71 -3.82 13.98 6.19
N GLN A 72 -2.66 13.33 6.15
CA GLN A 72 -1.79 13.30 4.98
C GLN A 72 -1.70 11.85 4.49
N LEU A 73 -2.14 11.61 3.26
CA LEU A 73 -2.09 10.30 2.60
C LEU A 73 -0.97 10.31 1.56
N HIS A 74 -0.06 9.35 1.67
CA HIS A 74 0.92 9.04 0.64
C HIS A 74 0.69 7.62 0.16
N SER A 75 0.63 7.43 -1.16
CA SER A 75 0.56 6.11 -1.77
C SER A 75 1.70 6.00 -2.78
N VAL A 76 2.50 4.95 -2.65
CA VAL A 76 3.61 4.64 -3.56
C VAL A 76 3.28 3.33 -4.25
N PHE A 77 3.34 3.29 -5.58
CA PHE A 77 3.17 2.04 -6.31
C PHE A 77 4.36 1.12 -6.06
N VAL A 78 4.11 -0.17 -5.91
CA VAL A 78 5.16 -1.16 -5.66
C VAL A 78 6.23 -1.14 -6.75
N GLU A 79 5.84 -0.85 -8.00
CA GLU A 79 6.74 -0.76 -9.15
C GLU A 79 7.74 0.40 -9.04
N ASP A 80 7.37 1.47 -8.35
CA ASP A 80 8.20 2.68 -8.15
C ASP A 80 9.07 2.59 -6.89
N ILE A 81 8.82 1.62 -6.02
CA ILE A 81 9.66 1.40 -4.83
C ILE A 81 11.01 0.85 -5.26
N SER A 82 12.07 1.62 -5.01
CA SER A 82 13.45 1.18 -5.28
C SER A 82 14.07 0.45 -4.10
N ASP A 83 13.70 0.83 -2.88
CA ASP A 83 14.25 0.26 -1.65
C ASP A 83 13.25 0.33 -0.48
N VAL A 84 13.37 -0.62 0.44
CA VAL A 84 12.59 -0.67 1.68
C VAL A 84 13.47 -1.16 2.84
N THR A 85 13.62 -0.31 3.85
CA THR A 85 14.50 -0.55 5.00
C THR A 85 13.75 -0.44 6.32
N VAL A 86 14.23 -1.19 7.31
CA VAL A 86 13.72 -1.13 8.68
C VAL A 86 14.86 -0.73 9.59
N GLN A 87 14.68 0.39 10.29
CA GLN A 87 15.58 0.82 11.35
C GLN A 87 14.93 0.47 12.69
N LYS A 88 15.53 -0.47 13.42
CA LYS A 88 15.08 -0.87 14.75
C LYS A 88 15.86 -0.11 15.82
N ASN A 89 15.14 0.53 16.73
CA ASN A 89 15.66 1.05 17.99
C ASN A 89 15.38 0.03 19.11
N LEU A 90 15.73 0.35 20.37
CA LEU A 90 15.65 -0.60 21.49
C LEU A 90 14.27 -1.27 21.63
N ILE A 91 13.18 -0.55 21.36
CA ILE A 91 11.79 -1.01 21.60
C ILE A 91 10.93 -0.95 20.32
N LEU A 92 11.12 0.08 19.50
CA LEU A 92 10.28 0.37 18.33
C LEU A 92 11.10 0.32 17.04
N SER A 93 10.41 0.37 15.91
CA SER A 93 11.04 0.36 14.60
C SER A 93 10.42 1.42 13.68
N THR A 94 11.22 1.85 12.71
CA THR A 94 10.84 2.77 11.65
C THR A 94 10.98 2.06 10.32
N LEU A 95 9.90 2.01 9.54
CA LEU A 95 9.92 1.54 8.15
C LEU A 95 10.20 2.74 7.24
N LYS A 96 11.14 2.61 6.31
CA LYS A 96 11.45 3.61 5.29
C LYS A 96 11.25 3.00 3.91
N ILE A 97 10.55 3.70 3.04
CA ILE A 97 10.24 3.30 1.66
C ILE A 97 10.79 4.39 0.76
N THR A 98 11.70 4.01 -0.14
CA THR A 98 12.28 4.92 -1.13
C THR A 98 11.49 4.81 -2.43
N ASP A 99 10.77 5.87 -2.75
CA ASP A 99 10.05 6.09 -4.00
C ASP A 99 11.01 6.68 -5.03
N SER A 100 11.20 5.98 -6.15
CA SER A 100 12.02 6.41 -7.27
C SER A 100 11.22 6.70 -8.55
N THR A 101 9.92 7.05 -8.44
CA THR A 101 9.13 7.57 -9.58
C THR A 101 9.89 8.70 -10.30
N ASN A 102 10.64 9.53 -9.55
CA ASN A 102 11.67 10.41 -10.10
C ASN A 102 13.07 9.90 -9.74
N PRO A 103 13.79 9.23 -10.67
CA PRO A 103 15.11 8.65 -10.39
C PRO A 103 16.19 9.67 -10.01
N ARG A 104 16.01 10.96 -10.37
CA ARG A 104 16.97 12.02 -10.02
C ARG A 104 16.76 12.54 -8.60
N PHE A 105 15.53 12.46 -8.10
CA PHE A 105 15.14 13.00 -6.81
C PHE A 105 14.22 11.99 -6.10
N PRO A 106 14.78 10.85 -5.65
CA PRO A 106 13.99 9.85 -4.94
C PRO A 106 13.47 10.44 -3.62
N VAL A 107 12.23 10.09 -3.28
CA VAL A 107 11.55 10.56 -2.07
C VAL A 107 11.50 9.42 -1.07
N VAL A 108 11.87 9.68 0.18
CA VAL A 108 11.79 8.68 1.26
C VAL A 108 10.57 8.94 2.11
N HIS A 109 9.64 7.99 2.14
CA HIS A 109 8.49 7.98 3.02
C HIS A 109 8.77 7.10 4.24
N SER A 110 8.43 7.56 5.44
CA SER A 110 8.74 6.85 6.68
C SER A 110 7.53 6.66 7.57
N VAL A 111 7.38 5.46 8.14
CA VAL A 111 6.42 5.16 9.20
C VAL A 111 7.18 4.86 10.47
N GLU A 112 7.09 5.76 11.44
CA GLU A 112 7.81 5.65 12.70
C GLU A 112 7.00 4.88 13.76
N LYS A 113 7.70 4.45 14.82
CA LYS A 113 7.09 3.89 16.04
C LYS A 113 6.22 2.66 15.79
N LEU A 114 6.56 1.86 14.79
CA LEU A 114 5.95 0.55 14.56
C LEU A 114 6.47 -0.47 15.57
N LYS A 115 5.67 -1.49 15.86
CA LYS A 115 6.19 -2.69 16.52
C LYS A 115 7.25 -3.32 15.62
N PRO A 116 8.36 -3.86 16.18
CA PRO A 116 9.37 -4.51 15.36
C PRO A 116 8.81 -5.62 14.47
N SER A 117 7.90 -6.45 14.99
CA SER A 117 7.21 -7.49 14.21
C SER A 117 6.55 -6.92 12.96
N ASP A 118 5.86 -5.79 13.10
CA ASP A 118 5.04 -5.21 12.05
C ASP A 118 5.93 -4.54 11.00
N ALA A 119 6.98 -3.84 11.44
CA ALA A 119 7.97 -3.25 10.54
C ALA A 119 8.71 -4.31 9.71
N PHE A 120 9.17 -5.38 10.34
CA PHE A 120 9.87 -6.46 9.62
C PHE A 120 8.93 -7.24 8.68
N SER A 121 7.70 -7.54 9.10
CA SER A 121 6.71 -8.17 8.22
C SER A 121 6.35 -7.27 7.03
N SER A 122 6.15 -5.97 7.27
CA SER A 122 5.92 -4.99 6.21
C SER A 122 7.05 -4.99 5.18
N ARG A 123 8.32 -4.92 5.64
CA ARG A 123 9.48 -4.98 4.75
C ARG A 123 9.49 -6.24 3.91
N ARG A 124 9.28 -7.41 4.51
CA ARG A 124 9.30 -8.69 3.78
C ARG A 124 8.19 -8.76 2.75
N ILE A 125 6.98 -8.37 3.09
CA ILE A 125 5.84 -8.36 2.15
C ILE A 125 6.12 -7.41 0.98
N ILE A 126 6.60 -6.18 1.25
CA ILE A 126 6.92 -5.21 0.20
C ILE A 126 8.05 -5.73 -0.70
N GLN A 127 9.14 -6.27 -0.14
CA GLN A 127 10.22 -6.86 -0.95
C GLN A 127 9.75 -8.05 -1.79
N GLY A 128 8.88 -8.89 -1.24
CA GLY A 128 8.25 -9.98 -1.98
C GLY A 128 7.46 -9.46 -3.17
N LEU A 129 6.67 -8.39 -2.98
CA LEU A 129 5.89 -7.77 -4.05
C LEU A 129 6.78 -7.15 -5.13
N MET A 130 7.84 -6.44 -4.72
CA MET A 130 8.84 -5.88 -5.65
C MET A 130 9.47 -6.98 -6.51
N CYS A 131 9.82 -8.13 -5.91
CA CYS A 131 10.37 -9.26 -6.63
C CYS A 131 9.34 -9.86 -7.61
N LEU A 132 8.11 -10.04 -7.17
CA LEU A 132 7.04 -10.62 -7.98
C LEU A 132 6.69 -9.75 -9.19
N LYS A 133 6.63 -8.43 -9.01
CA LYS A 133 6.36 -7.49 -10.12
C LYS A 133 7.47 -7.53 -11.18
N ARG A 134 8.74 -7.71 -10.76
CA ARG A 134 9.88 -7.87 -11.69
C ARG A 134 9.82 -9.17 -12.49
N THR A 135 9.25 -10.24 -11.95
CA THR A 135 9.16 -11.54 -12.64
C THR A 135 7.89 -11.70 -13.48
N GLY A 136 6.91 -10.80 -13.35
CA GLY A 136 5.68 -10.80 -14.15
C GLY A 136 4.75 -11.97 -13.87
N VAL A 137 4.82 -12.58 -12.67
CA VAL A 137 3.98 -13.72 -12.30
C VAL A 137 2.54 -13.26 -12.09
N ASP A 138 1.59 -13.96 -12.73
CA ASP A 138 0.16 -13.72 -12.55
C ASP A 138 -0.33 -14.24 -11.19
N LEU A 139 -1.01 -13.38 -10.44
CA LEU A 139 -1.56 -13.65 -9.11
C LEU A 139 -3.07 -13.91 -9.09
N SER A 140 -3.72 -13.89 -10.25
CA SER A 140 -5.19 -13.86 -10.38
C SER A 140 -5.94 -14.99 -9.64
N ASN A 141 -5.27 -16.11 -9.34
CA ASN A 141 -5.87 -17.28 -8.70
C ASN A 141 -5.30 -17.61 -7.31
N VAL A 142 -4.45 -16.76 -6.74
CA VAL A 142 -3.86 -17.01 -5.41
C VAL A 142 -4.73 -16.38 -4.34
N ASN A 143 -5.09 -17.15 -3.31
CA ASN A 143 -5.79 -16.62 -2.14
C ASN A 143 -4.89 -15.62 -1.40
N ILE A 144 -5.45 -14.51 -0.93
CA ILE A 144 -4.75 -13.45 -0.17
C ILE A 144 -3.87 -13.99 0.96
N LYS A 145 -4.33 -15.00 1.71
CA LYS A 145 -3.58 -15.57 2.84
C LYS A 145 -2.34 -16.33 2.36
N GLU A 146 -2.51 -17.14 1.31
CA GLU A 146 -1.42 -17.89 0.69
C GLU A 146 -0.43 -16.93 0.02
N LEU A 147 -0.95 -15.88 -0.63
CA LEU A 147 -0.14 -14.83 -1.23
C LEU A 147 0.72 -14.13 -0.18
N THR A 148 0.13 -13.64 0.92
CA THR A 148 0.88 -12.98 2.00
C THR A 148 1.96 -13.90 2.58
N GLN A 149 1.69 -15.19 2.77
CA GLN A 149 2.70 -16.16 3.25
C GLN A 149 3.85 -16.34 2.25
N LYS A 150 3.55 -16.48 0.96
CA LYS A 150 4.58 -16.61 -0.10
C LYS A 150 5.42 -15.34 -0.21
N LEU A 151 4.80 -14.15 -0.11
CA LEU A 151 5.50 -12.87 -0.14
C LEU A 151 6.44 -12.71 1.07
N ASP A 152 6.02 -13.12 2.26
CA ASP A 152 6.87 -13.08 3.46
C ASP A 152 8.13 -13.94 3.30
N VAL A 153 7.98 -15.16 2.77
CA VAL A 153 9.10 -16.07 2.47
C VAL A 153 10.01 -15.48 1.39
N LEU A 154 9.44 -14.97 0.29
CA LEU A 154 10.20 -14.41 -0.82
C LEU A 154 11.00 -13.17 -0.40
N GLY A 155 10.38 -12.26 0.34
CA GLY A 155 11.06 -11.08 0.88
C GLY A 155 12.12 -11.42 1.91
N LYS A 156 11.93 -12.49 2.71
CA LYS A 156 12.97 -12.98 3.62
C LYS A 156 14.21 -13.45 2.86
N ALA A 157 14.02 -14.21 1.78
CA ALA A 157 15.12 -14.78 0.99
C ALA A 157 15.95 -13.70 0.28
N LYS A 158 15.29 -12.64 -0.21
CA LYS A 158 15.96 -11.55 -0.94
C LYS A 158 16.45 -10.38 -0.08
N GLY A 159 16.08 -10.34 1.20
CA GLY A 159 16.50 -9.31 2.13
C GLY A 159 17.86 -9.54 2.82
N ALA A 160 18.59 -10.61 2.46
CA ALA A 160 19.87 -11.04 3.03
C ALA A 160 21.06 -10.95 2.05
N GLU A 161 20.86 -10.32 0.89
CA GLU A 161 21.93 -9.95 -0.06
C GLU A 161 22.41 -8.52 0.19
#